data_AF-A0A8J7VHD3-F1
#
_entry.id   AF-A0A8J7VHD3-F1
#
_cell.length_a   1.000
_cell.length_b   1.000
_cell.length_c   1.000
_cell.angle_alpha   90.00
_cell.angle_beta   90.00
_cell.angle_gamma   90.00
#
_symmetry.space_group_name_H-M   'P 1'
#
loop_
_entity.id
_entity.type
_entity.pdbx_description
1 polymer ?
#
loop_
_entity_poly.entity_id
_entity_poly.type
_entity_poly.pdbx_seq_one_letter_code
_entity_poly.pdbx_strand_id
1 'polypeptide(L)'
;TAFILVTGGSGGFGAINDAFIKIIPDLIQRNVEFAFSTGRYYYEPVIKTLKDMGIKTDFRVFEYIDSMPDYLSASDLCIVSAGATTLAEINAVGRPSIIVPKAYTSENHQEYNARYIKSMEAGEYILEKELSGELLYEKIMDIIENPEKRKLMEENSRKLNDGDPCEAIIKELSQLIKVK
;
A
#
# COMPACT_ATOMS: atom_id res chain seq x y z
N THR A 1 -2.14 18.66 6.01
CA THR A 1 -2.12 18.04 4.69
C THR A 1 -1.68 16.60 4.84
N ALA A 2 -2.44 15.65 4.33
CA ALA A 2 -2.06 14.23 4.35
C ALA A 2 -1.16 13.91 3.16
N PHE A 3 -0.21 12.98 3.33
CA PHE A 3 0.66 12.46 2.29
C PHE A 3 0.42 10.97 2.06
N ILE A 4 0.07 10.60 0.82
CA ILE A 4 -0.26 9.21 0.45
C ILE A 4 0.84 8.62 -0.42
N LEU A 5 1.34 7.44 -0.07
CA LEU A 5 2.19 6.65 -0.94
C LEU A 5 1.35 5.62 -1.71
N VAL A 6 1.50 5.56 -3.03
CA VAL A 6 0.79 4.60 -3.87
C VAL A 6 1.80 3.81 -4.70
N THR A 7 1.77 2.49 -4.60
CA THR A 7 2.66 1.62 -5.39
C THR A 7 2.08 0.23 -5.64
N GLY A 8 2.15 -0.21 -6.90
CA GLY A 8 1.88 -1.60 -7.29
C GLY A 8 3.09 -2.54 -7.22
N GLY A 9 4.23 -2.04 -6.71
CA GLY A 9 5.55 -2.67 -6.81
C GLY A 9 6.32 -2.26 -8.07
N SER A 10 7.52 -2.81 -8.28
CA SER A 10 8.43 -2.38 -9.37
C SER A 10 7.90 -2.61 -10.79
N GLY A 11 7.10 -3.66 -10.99
CA GLY A 11 6.38 -3.90 -12.25
C GLY A 11 5.08 -3.08 -12.36
N GLY A 12 4.59 -2.52 -11.26
CA GLY A 12 3.31 -1.84 -11.19
C GLY A 12 2.13 -2.79 -11.03
N PHE A 13 0.95 -2.19 -10.92
CA PHE A 13 -0.31 -2.89 -10.83
C PHE A 13 -1.40 -2.05 -11.50
N GLY A 14 -1.80 -2.44 -12.71
CA GLY A 14 -2.77 -1.71 -13.52
C GLY A 14 -4.07 -1.37 -12.77
N ALA A 15 -4.62 -2.31 -11.99
CA ALA A 15 -5.86 -2.07 -11.25
C ALA A 15 -5.73 -0.91 -10.23
N ILE A 16 -4.64 -0.87 -9.44
CA ILE A 16 -4.37 0.27 -8.53
C ILE A 16 -4.19 1.54 -9.34
N ASN A 17 -3.40 1.49 -10.42
CA ASN A 17 -3.11 2.68 -11.22
C ASN A 17 -4.38 3.29 -11.81
N ASP A 18 -5.23 2.47 -12.42
CA ASP A 18 -6.49 2.90 -13.05
C ASP A 18 -7.47 3.47 -12.02
N ALA A 19 -7.57 2.84 -10.84
CA ALA A 19 -8.42 3.34 -9.77
C ALA A 19 -7.89 4.65 -9.18
N PHE A 20 -6.56 4.77 -9.00
CA PHE A 20 -5.95 5.95 -8.42
C PHE A 20 -6.00 7.16 -9.36
N ILE A 21 -5.76 6.97 -10.66
CA ILE A 21 -5.86 8.05 -11.66
C ILE A 21 -7.22 8.76 -11.61
N LYS A 22 -8.31 7.99 -11.44
CA LYS A 22 -9.67 8.53 -11.41
C LYS A 22 -9.91 9.52 -10.26
N ILE A 23 -9.18 9.37 -9.16
CA ILE A 23 -9.43 10.13 -7.92
C ILE A 23 -8.43 11.26 -7.69
N ILE A 24 -7.35 11.33 -8.48
CA ILE A 24 -6.33 12.38 -8.36
C ILE A 24 -6.95 13.80 -8.41
N PRO A 25 -7.93 14.13 -9.29
CA PRO A 25 -8.55 15.45 -9.27
C PRO A 25 -9.16 15.82 -7.91
N ASP A 26 -9.88 14.89 -7.29
CA ASP A 26 -10.52 15.10 -5.98
C ASP A 26 -9.48 15.24 -4.85
N LEU A 27 -8.40 14.45 -4.91
CA LEU A 27 -7.28 14.55 -3.96
C LEU A 27 -6.58 15.91 -4.06
N ILE A 28 -6.34 16.41 -5.28
CA ILE A 28 -5.75 17.73 -5.51
C ILE A 28 -6.67 18.83 -4.95
N GLN A 29 -7.98 18.75 -5.22
CA GLN A 29 -8.95 19.72 -4.71
C GLN A 29 -8.97 19.78 -3.18
N ARG A 30 -8.72 18.65 -2.51
CA ARG A 30 -8.63 18.54 -1.05
C ARG A 30 -7.27 18.86 -0.46
N ASN A 31 -6.30 19.30 -1.28
CA ASN A 31 -4.91 19.51 -0.86
C ASN A 31 -4.30 18.25 -0.20
N VAL A 32 -4.58 17.07 -0.76
CA VAL A 32 -3.90 15.82 -0.38
C VAL A 32 -2.68 15.65 -1.28
N GLU A 33 -1.51 15.49 -0.67
CA GLU A 33 -0.27 15.22 -1.38
C GLU A 33 -0.10 13.72 -1.58
N PHE A 34 0.58 13.33 -2.66
CA PHE A 34 0.84 11.92 -2.92
C PHE A 34 2.14 11.69 -3.69
N ALA A 35 2.71 10.51 -3.48
CA ALA A 35 3.75 9.93 -4.32
C ALA A 35 3.21 8.67 -4.97
N PHE A 36 3.16 8.67 -6.30
CA PHE A 36 2.54 7.63 -7.10
C PHE A 36 3.59 6.91 -7.94
N SER A 37 4.02 5.74 -7.46
CA SER A 37 4.89 4.82 -8.18
C SER A 37 4.06 3.92 -9.09
N THR A 38 4.01 4.24 -10.38
CA THR A 38 3.18 3.54 -11.37
C THR A 38 3.72 2.15 -11.71
N GLY A 39 5.04 1.97 -11.58
CA GLY A 39 5.77 0.80 -12.06
C GLY A 39 6.16 0.91 -13.53
N ARG A 40 7.22 0.18 -13.88
CA ARG A 40 7.91 0.25 -15.18
C ARG A 40 7.00 0.03 -16.39
N TYR A 41 6.04 -0.88 -16.29
CA TYR A 41 5.16 -1.21 -17.42
C TYR A 41 4.07 -0.17 -17.67
N TYR A 42 3.78 0.71 -16.70
CA TYR A 42 2.64 1.61 -16.74
C TYR A 42 3.00 3.09 -16.76
N TYR A 43 4.27 3.44 -16.52
CA TYR A 43 4.69 4.83 -16.38
C TYR A 43 4.31 5.70 -17.57
N GLU A 44 4.73 5.34 -18.78
CA GLU A 44 4.42 6.11 -19.99
C GLU A 44 2.90 6.25 -20.27
N PRO A 45 2.10 5.15 -20.24
CA PRO A 45 0.65 5.26 -20.35
C PRO A 45 0.01 6.18 -19.30
N VAL A 46 0.40 6.05 -18.03
CA VAL A 46 -0.15 6.85 -16.93
C VAL A 46 0.19 8.33 -17.10
N ILE A 47 1.44 8.65 -17.42
CA ILE A 47 1.86 10.04 -17.67
C ILE A 47 1.06 10.67 -18.81
N LYS A 48 0.82 9.92 -19.89
CA LYS A 48 -0.01 10.39 -21.00
C LYS A 48 -1.44 10.67 -20.55
N THR A 49 -2.08 9.73 -19.85
CA THR A 49 -3.45 9.90 -19.34
C THR A 49 -3.57 11.12 -18.42
N LEU A 50 -2.62 11.32 -17.50
CA LEU A 50 -2.63 12.46 -16.59
C LEU A 50 -2.45 13.80 -17.32
N LYS A 51 -1.60 13.85 -18.35
CA LYS A 51 -1.46 15.02 -19.22
C LYS A 51 -2.75 15.33 -19.97
N ASP A 52 -3.41 14.31 -20.52
CA ASP A 52 -4.69 14.47 -21.23
C ASP A 52 -5.81 14.97 -20.29
N MET A 53 -5.72 14.64 -18.99
CA MET A 53 -6.59 15.17 -17.93
C MET A 53 -6.22 16.58 -17.45
N GLY A 54 -5.13 17.18 -17.96
CA GLY A 54 -4.63 18.49 -17.52
C GLY A 54 -3.96 18.47 -16.14
N ILE A 55 -3.63 17.29 -15.61
CA ILE A 55 -2.95 17.14 -14.33
C ILE A 55 -1.45 17.28 -14.53
N LYS A 56 -0.83 18.19 -13.77
CA LYS A 56 0.63 18.30 -13.74
C LYS A 56 1.23 17.09 -13.03
N THR A 57 2.09 16.39 -13.76
CA THR A 57 2.76 15.15 -13.34
C THR A 57 4.16 15.45 -12.78
N ASP A 58 4.29 16.52 -11.99
CA ASP A 58 5.57 16.97 -11.42
C ASP A 58 6.15 15.89 -10.44
N PHE A 59 6.81 16.28 -9.34
CA PHE A 59 7.48 15.38 -8.37
C PHE A 59 6.56 14.40 -7.60
N ARG A 60 5.37 14.10 -8.13
CA ARG A 60 4.35 13.24 -7.53
C ARG A 60 4.19 11.90 -8.23
N VAL A 61 4.71 11.73 -9.46
CA VAL A 61 4.55 10.50 -10.24
C VAL A 61 5.90 9.94 -10.63
N PHE A 62 6.11 8.66 -10.37
CA PHE A 62 7.40 7.97 -10.52
C PHE A 62 7.23 6.67 -11.27
N GLU A 63 8.19 6.34 -12.13
CA GLU A 63 8.31 4.99 -12.70
C GLU A 63 8.62 3.98 -11.58
N TYR A 64 9.56 4.35 -10.72
CA TYR A 64 9.99 3.62 -9.53
C TYR A 64 10.53 4.61 -8.50
N ILE A 65 10.38 4.31 -7.22
CA ILE A 65 10.88 5.12 -6.11
C ILE A 65 12.13 4.43 -5.54
N ASP A 66 13.31 5.01 -5.78
CA ASP A 66 14.57 4.45 -5.29
C ASP A 66 14.70 4.53 -3.77
N SER A 67 14.24 5.62 -3.16
CA SER A 67 14.30 5.86 -1.71
C SER A 67 12.99 5.48 -1.01
N MET A 68 12.48 4.28 -1.26
CA MET A 68 11.21 3.79 -0.70
C MET A 68 11.08 3.97 0.83
N PRO A 69 12.13 3.73 1.66
CA PRO A 69 12.05 3.95 3.10
C PRO A 69 11.68 5.39 3.50
N ASP A 70 12.15 6.39 2.75
CA ASP A 70 11.86 7.80 3.05
C ASP A 70 10.39 8.12 2.78
N TYR A 71 9.85 7.62 1.66
CA TYR A 71 8.45 7.80 1.30
C TYR A 71 7.50 7.05 2.24
N LEU A 72 7.85 5.82 2.61
CA LEU A 72 7.11 5.05 3.62
C LEU A 72 7.08 5.80 4.94
N SER A 73 8.23 6.29 5.41
CA SER A 73 8.33 7.01 6.68
C SER A 73 7.58 8.34 6.67
N ALA A 74 7.55 9.05 5.53
CA ALA A 74 6.84 10.32 5.37
C ALA A 74 5.32 10.16 5.17
N SER A 75 4.85 9.01 4.67
CA SER A 75 3.43 8.79 4.36
C SER A 75 2.55 8.70 5.60
N ASP A 76 1.32 9.21 5.47
CA ASP A 76 0.23 9.01 6.43
C ASP A 76 -0.62 7.78 6.08
N LEU A 77 -0.54 7.31 4.82
CA LEU A 77 -1.27 6.16 4.30
C LEU A 77 -0.54 5.56 3.09
N CYS A 78 -0.44 4.23 3.07
CA CYS A 78 0.10 3.46 1.94
C CYS A 78 -1.01 2.75 1.16
N ILE A 79 -1.00 2.83 -0.17
CA ILE A 79 -1.89 2.07 -1.05
C ILE A 79 -1.02 1.11 -1.86
N VAL A 80 -1.14 -0.19 -1.56
CA VAL A 80 -0.18 -1.19 -2.06
C VAL A 80 -0.82 -2.48 -2.52
N SER A 81 -0.09 -3.22 -3.35
CA SER A 81 -0.38 -4.65 -3.56
C SER A 81 0.02 -5.48 -2.33
N ALA A 82 -0.61 -6.64 -2.12
CA ALA A 82 -0.38 -7.49 -0.93
C ALA A 82 0.92 -8.33 -0.96
N GLY A 83 2.02 -7.76 -1.45
CA GLY A 83 3.34 -8.39 -1.45
C GLY A 83 3.91 -8.49 -0.03
N ALA A 84 4.37 -9.67 0.38
CA ALA A 84 4.84 -9.93 1.75
C ALA A 84 5.95 -8.96 2.20
N THR A 85 6.95 -8.70 1.34
CA THR A 85 8.04 -7.76 1.65
C THR A 85 7.52 -6.34 1.85
N THR A 86 6.66 -5.85 0.96
CA THR A 86 6.08 -4.50 1.07
C THR A 86 5.25 -4.35 2.33
N LEU A 87 4.46 -5.36 2.69
CA LEU A 87 3.68 -5.33 3.94
C LEU A 87 4.59 -5.36 5.17
N ALA A 88 5.69 -6.11 5.14
CA ALA A 88 6.67 -6.11 6.23
C ALA A 88 7.33 -4.74 6.39
N GLU A 89 7.71 -4.07 5.29
CA GLU A 89 8.28 -2.72 5.31
C GLU A 89 7.30 -1.69 5.90
N ILE A 90 6.03 -1.73 5.47
CA ILE A 90 4.96 -0.87 6.00
C ILE A 90 4.77 -1.10 7.50
N ASN A 91 4.74 -2.35 7.94
CA ASN A 91 4.60 -2.70 9.36
C ASN A 91 5.81 -2.25 10.18
N ALA A 92 7.02 -2.35 9.62
CA ALA A 92 8.23 -1.87 10.26
C ALA A 92 8.22 -0.36 10.50
N VAL A 93 7.72 0.44 9.54
CA VAL A 93 7.55 1.90 9.72
C VAL A 93 6.27 2.26 10.49
N GLY A 94 5.36 1.30 10.64
CA GLY A 94 4.12 1.47 11.40
C GLY A 94 3.09 2.32 10.68
N ARG A 95 2.87 2.10 9.39
CA ARG A 95 1.96 2.91 8.58
C ARG A 95 0.64 2.20 8.27
N PRO A 96 -0.49 2.93 8.28
CA PRO A 96 -1.75 2.39 7.80
C PRO A 96 -1.63 2.03 6.32
N SER A 97 -2.34 0.98 5.90
CA SER A 97 -2.37 0.59 4.49
C SER A 97 -3.77 0.26 3.98
N ILE A 98 -4.06 0.64 2.73
CA ILE A 98 -5.11 0.04 1.91
C ILE A 98 -4.44 -0.96 0.97
N ILE A 99 -4.85 -2.22 1.07
CA ILE A 99 -4.22 -3.33 0.38
C ILE A 99 -5.13 -3.83 -0.75
N VAL A 100 -4.59 -3.93 -1.96
CA VAL A 100 -5.27 -4.54 -3.09
C VAL A 100 -4.55 -5.84 -3.46
N PRO A 101 -5.04 -7.02 -3.06
CA PRO A 101 -4.43 -8.28 -3.43
C PRO A 101 -4.63 -8.57 -4.92
N LYS A 102 -3.56 -8.97 -5.61
CA LYS A 102 -3.62 -9.42 -7.01
C LYS A 102 -4.34 -10.78 -7.08
N ALA A 103 -5.35 -10.90 -7.94
CA ALA A 103 -6.18 -12.10 -8.06
C ALA A 103 -5.44 -13.32 -8.66
N TYR A 104 -4.34 -13.10 -9.37
CA TYR A 104 -3.65 -14.12 -10.17
C TYR A 104 -2.48 -14.83 -9.48
N THR A 105 -2.31 -14.69 -8.16
CA THR A 105 -1.24 -15.39 -7.44
C THR A 105 -1.65 -16.80 -7.06
N SER A 106 -0.76 -17.77 -7.28
CA SER A 106 -0.93 -19.16 -6.82
C SER A 106 -1.43 -19.20 -5.37
N GLU A 107 -2.48 -19.99 -5.11
CA GLU A 107 -3.03 -20.29 -3.78
C GLU A 107 -3.62 -19.11 -2.96
N ASN A 108 -3.98 -17.96 -3.56
CA ASN A 108 -4.63 -16.82 -2.88
C ASN A 108 -3.82 -16.21 -1.70
N HIS A 109 -2.50 -16.40 -1.66
CA HIS A 109 -1.63 -15.91 -0.57
C HIS A 109 -1.73 -14.39 -0.37
N GLN A 110 -1.91 -13.62 -1.45
CA GLN A 110 -2.09 -12.16 -1.35
C GLN A 110 -3.37 -11.78 -0.62
N GLU A 111 -4.47 -12.49 -0.87
CA GLU A 111 -5.73 -12.24 -0.17
C GLU A 111 -5.61 -12.61 1.31
N TYR A 112 -4.92 -13.71 1.63
CA TYR A 112 -4.62 -14.07 3.02
C TYR A 112 -3.87 -12.96 3.75
N ASN A 113 -2.81 -12.42 3.14
CA ASN A 113 -2.04 -11.32 3.72
C ASN A 113 -2.92 -10.09 3.98
N ALA A 114 -3.74 -9.70 2.99
CA ALA A 114 -4.63 -8.55 3.10
C ALA A 114 -5.67 -8.72 4.23
N ARG A 115 -6.26 -9.93 4.33
CA ARG A 115 -7.20 -10.29 5.40
C ARG A 115 -6.54 -10.30 6.77
N TYR A 116 -5.30 -10.80 6.87
CA TYR A 116 -4.53 -10.82 8.11
C TYR A 116 -4.29 -9.39 8.63
N ILE A 117 -3.78 -8.48 7.79
CA ILE A 117 -3.59 -7.07 8.15
C ILE A 117 -4.90 -6.43 8.64
N LYS A 118 -6.01 -6.69 7.94
CA LYS A 118 -7.33 -6.18 8.35
C LYS A 118 -7.81 -6.75 9.68
N SER A 119 -7.61 -8.05 9.92
CA SER A 119 -8.00 -8.70 11.17
C SER A 119 -7.25 -8.16 12.40
N MET A 120 -6.06 -7.61 12.16
CA MET A 120 -5.22 -6.96 13.17
C MET A 120 -5.51 -5.46 13.28
N GLU A 121 -6.51 -4.95 12.57
CA GLU A 121 -6.88 -3.53 12.52
C GLU A 121 -5.72 -2.60 12.13
N ALA A 122 -4.74 -3.11 11.39
CA ALA A 122 -3.56 -2.37 10.93
C ALA A 122 -3.77 -1.74 9.53
N GLY A 123 -4.86 -2.09 8.84
CA GLY A 123 -5.19 -1.56 7.53
C GLY A 123 -6.54 -2.03 7.00
N GLU A 124 -6.86 -1.59 5.79
CA GLU A 124 -8.03 -1.99 5.02
C GLU A 124 -7.60 -2.80 3.79
N TYR A 125 -8.53 -3.54 3.20
CA TYR A 125 -8.31 -4.14 1.88
C TYR A 125 -9.48 -3.90 0.94
N ILE A 126 -9.21 -3.98 -0.36
CA ILE A 126 -10.20 -3.96 -1.44
C ILE A 126 -9.83 -5.09 -2.39
N LEU A 127 -10.74 -6.03 -2.64
CA LEU A 127 -10.46 -7.09 -3.62
C LEU A 127 -10.33 -6.47 -5.02
N GLU A 128 -9.43 -6.98 -5.85
CA GLU A 128 -9.21 -6.45 -7.21
C GLU A 128 -10.51 -6.33 -8.03
N LYS A 129 -11.42 -7.30 -7.91
CA LYS A 129 -12.74 -7.31 -8.57
C LYS A 129 -13.71 -6.22 -8.09
N GLU A 130 -13.50 -5.72 -6.88
CA GLU A 130 -14.31 -4.68 -6.22
C GLU A 130 -13.66 -3.30 -6.35
N LEU A 131 -12.40 -3.24 -6.79
CA LEU A 131 -11.64 -2.00 -6.84
C LEU A 131 -12.24 -1.03 -7.87
N SER A 132 -12.74 0.09 -7.36
CA SER A 132 -13.13 1.25 -8.14
C SER A 132 -12.45 2.50 -7.59
N GLY A 133 -12.44 3.59 -8.36
CA GLY A 133 -11.93 4.87 -7.89
C GLY A 133 -12.75 5.37 -6.70
N GLU A 134 -14.07 5.25 -6.77
CA GLU A 134 -15.00 5.70 -5.73
C GLU A 134 -14.77 4.96 -4.41
N LEU A 135 -14.68 3.62 -4.44
CA LEU A 135 -14.42 2.82 -3.23
C LEU A 135 -13.03 3.09 -2.65
N LEU A 136 -12.03 3.25 -3.52
CA LEU A 136 -10.68 3.60 -3.09
C LEU A 136 -10.66 4.97 -2.41
N TYR A 137 -11.28 5.97 -3.01
CA TYR A 137 -11.39 7.32 -2.46
C TYR A 137 -12.14 7.35 -1.13
N GLU A 138 -13.27 6.63 -1.02
CA GLU A 138 -14.03 6.52 0.22
C GLU A 138 -13.15 6.01 1.36
N LYS A 139 -12.41 4.91 1.14
CA LYS A 139 -11.51 4.35 2.15
C LYS A 139 -10.33 5.26 2.46
N ILE A 140 -9.79 5.98 1.48
CA ILE A 140 -8.73 6.97 1.73
C ILE A 140 -9.26 8.05 2.67
N MET A 141 -10.40 8.66 2.34
CA MET A 141 -10.98 9.75 3.12
C MET A 141 -11.32 9.29 4.55
N ASP A 142 -11.94 8.12 4.69
CA ASP A 142 -12.25 7.53 6.00
C ASP A 142 -11.01 7.36 6.90
N ILE A 143 -9.83 7.06 6.33
CA ILE A 143 -8.59 6.93 7.10
C ILE A 143 -7.92 8.29 7.34
N ILE A 144 -7.78 9.14 6.33
CA ILE A 144 -7.03 10.39 6.47
C ILE A 144 -7.79 11.46 7.25
N GLU A 145 -9.13 11.45 7.20
CA GLU A 145 -10.00 12.40 7.91
C GLU A 145 -10.36 11.92 9.33
N ASN A 146 -9.99 10.68 9.72
CA ASN A 146 -10.20 10.12 11.05
C ASN A 146 -8.87 9.87 11.79
N PRO A 147 -8.38 10.84 12.59
CA PRO A 147 -7.11 10.70 13.31
C PRO A 147 -7.06 9.54 14.29
N GLU A 148 -8.18 9.21 14.94
CA GLU A 148 -8.24 8.10 15.91
C GLU A 148 -8.08 6.75 15.21
N LYS A 149 -8.80 6.55 14.11
CA LYS A 149 -8.68 5.36 13.27
C LYS A 149 -7.27 5.22 12.71
N ARG A 150 -6.70 6.31 12.20
CA ARG A 150 -5.33 6.31 11.67
C ARG A 150 -4.31 5.93 12.74
N LYS A 151 -4.40 6.52 13.93
CA LYS A 151 -3.49 6.22 15.04
C LYS A 151 -3.59 4.76 15.50
N LEU A 152 -4.81 4.21 15.59
CA LEU A 152 -5.00 2.80 15.91
C LEU A 152 -4.32 1.89 14.87
N MET A 153 -4.50 2.20 13.58
CA MET A 153 -3.84 1.44 12.50
C MET A 153 -2.32 1.53 12.57
N GLU A 154 -1.76 2.72 12.85
CA GLU A 154 -0.31 2.90 13.03
C GLU A 154 0.23 2.05 14.18
N GLU A 155 -0.42 2.10 15.34
CA GLU A 155 -0.02 1.33 16.52
C GLU A 155 -0.07 -0.17 16.25
N ASN A 156 -1.13 -0.65 15.60
CA ASN A 156 -1.29 -2.07 15.30
C ASN A 156 -0.35 -2.53 14.19
N SER A 157 -0.08 -1.69 13.19
CA SER A 157 0.90 -1.96 12.13
C SER A 157 2.29 -2.19 12.72
N ARG A 158 2.72 -1.38 13.71
CA ARG A 158 4.00 -1.58 14.43
C ARG A 158 4.05 -2.92 15.17
N LYS A 159 2.96 -3.29 15.85
CA LYS A 159 2.88 -4.56 16.59
C LYS A 159 3.02 -5.79 15.70
N LEU A 160 2.67 -5.68 14.42
CA LEU A 160 2.89 -6.78 13.47
C LEU A 160 4.37 -7.03 13.15
N ASN A 161 5.24 -6.09 13.52
CA ASN A 161 6.68 -6.22 13.44
C ASN A 161 7.34 -6.42 14.82
N ASP A 162 6.57 -6.64 15.89
CA ASP A 162 7.11 -6.92 17.23
C ASP A 162 7.61 -8.37 17.31
N GLY A 163 8.82 -8.59 16.79
CA GLY A 163 9.57 -9.84 16.90
C GLY A 163 10.82 -9.80 16.03
N ASP A 164 11.84 -10.58 16.39
CA ASP A 164 12.96 -10.85 15.48
C ASP A 164 12.55 -12.01 14.55
N PRO A 165 12.31 -11.76 13.25
CA PRO A 165 11.93 -12.81 12.32
C PRO A 165 13.01 -13.89 12.20
N CYS A 166 14.28 -13.51 12.32
CA CYS A 166 15.40 -14.46 12.32
C CYS A 166 15.35 -15.34 13.56
N GLU A 167 15.08 -14.78 14.73
CA GLU A 167 14.93 -15.55 15.97
C GLU A 167 13.74 -16.52 15.89
N ALA A 168 12.60 -16.06 15.34
CA ALA A 168 11.43 -16.90 15.13
C ALA A 168 11.73 -18.08 14.17
N ILE A 169 12.41 -17.82 13.06
CA ILE A 169 12.83 -18.86 12.10
C ILE A 169 13.82 -19.82 12.76
N ILE A 170 14.83 -19.32 13.49
CA ILE A 170 15.82 -20.15 14.19
C ILE A 170 15.14 -21.03 15.22
N LYS A 171 14.17 -20.49 15.97
CA LYS A 171 13.40 -21.25 16.96
C LYS A 171 12.60 -22.38 16.32
N GLU A 172 11.92 -22.12 15.21
CA GLU A 172 11.12 -23.13 14.49
C GLU A 172 12.01 -24.23 13.90
N LEU A 173 13.10 -23.84 13.22
CA LEU A 173 14.09 -24.79 12.71
C LEU A 173 14.71 -25.63 13.83
N SER A 174 15.01 -25.02 14.98
CA SER A 174 15.56 -25.72 16.15
C SER A 174 14.57 -26.74 16.73
N GLN A 175 13.26 -26.48 16.67
CA GLN A 175 12.25 -27.45 17.10
C GLN A 175 12.19 -28.64 16.13
N LEU A 176 12.21 -28.39 14.82
CA LEU A 176 12.21 -29.47 13.81
C LEU A 176 13.46 -30.34 13.88
N ILE A 177 14.63 -29.75 14.17
CA ILE A 177 15.89 -30.50 14.34
C ILE A 177 15.87 -31.38 15.59
N LYS A 178 15.15 -30.98 16.65
CA LYS A 178 15.01 -31.75 17.90
C LYS A 178 14.05 -32.94 17.82
N VAL A 179 13.26 -33.07 16.75
CA VAL A 179 12.33 -34.19 16.52
C VAL A 179 13.05 -35.37 15.82
N LYS A 180 14.34 -35.59 16.10
CA LYS A 180 15.09 -36.77 15.67
C LYS A 180 15.35 -37.73 16.82
#